data_AF-A0A3P6DVN0-F1
#
_entry.id   AF-A0A3P6DVN0-F1
#
_cell.length_a   1.000
_cell.length_b   1.000
_cell.length_c   1.000
_cell.angle_alpha   90.00
_cell.angle_beta   90.00
_cell.angle_gamma   90.00
#
_symmetry.space_group_name_H-M   'P 1'
#
loop_
_entity.id
_entity.type
_entity.pdbx_description
1 polymer ?
#
loop_
_entity_poly.entity_id
_entity_poly.type
_entity_poly.pdbx_seq_one_letter_code
_entity_poly.pdbx_strand_id
1 'polypeptide(L)'
;MSESSQDNINNPDGSITSVPTRFPYVPATPEPSPQNPVVSKDITVNRSKSTWMRLYVPTAALNGGSSEKLPLVVYYHGGGFATGSVDFYPHHDFCNLMARELNAVFASHSPGGVQRRSGCSGSRQSSSSVTYPWIDLTPAVLRRRGALRV
;
A
#
# COMPACT_ATOMS: atom_id res chain seq x y z
N MET A 1 17.82 -28.61 -0.32
CA MET A 1 16.71 -27.66 -0.18
C MET A 1 15.95 -28.07 1.06
N SER A 2 16.26 -27.49 2.21
CA SER A 2 15.50 -27.71 3.44
C SER A 2 14.33 -26.73 3.44
N GLU A 3 13.11 -27.25 3.37
CA GLU A 3 11.90 -26.50 3.68
C GLU A 3 12.01 -25.97 5.12
N SER A 4 12.19 -24.67 5.26
CA SER A 4 12.02 -24.00 6.54
C SER A 4 10.52 -23.86 6.79
N SER A 5 9.90 -24.90 7.34
CA SER A 5 8.58 -24.80 7.94
C SER A 5 8.64 -23.69 8.99
N GLN A 6 7.71 -22.74 8.88
CA GLN A 6 7.54 -21.69 9.87
C GLN A 6 6.95 -22.34 11.12
N ASP A 7 7.82 -22.88 11.97
CA ASP A 7 7.40 -23.60 13.16
C ASP A 7 7.04 -22.59 14.25
N ASN A 8 5.76 -22.25 14.29
CA ASN A 8 5.15 -21.45 15.33
C ASN A 8 5.43 -22.10 16.71
N ILE A 9 5.98 -21.34 17.67
CA ILE A 9 6.19 -21.86 19.02
C ILE A 9 4.90 -21.66 19.81
N ASN A 10 4.23 -22.75 20.15
CA ASN A 10 3.08 -22.74 21.04
C ASN A 10 3.57 -22.60 22.48
N ASN A 11 3.20 -21.51 23.13
CA ASN A 11 3.50 -21.29 24.54
C ASN A 11 2.47 -22.03 25.42
N PRO A 12 2.83 -22.37 26.68
CA PRO A 12 1.92 -23.06 27.61
C PRO A 12 0.63 -22.29 27.94
N ASP A 13 0.65 -20.96 27.78
CA ASP A 13 -0.51 -20.08 28.00
C ASP A 13 -1.47 -20.00 26.80
N GLY A 14 -1.20 -20.76 25.73
CA GLY A 14 -1.98 -20.78 24.49
C GLY A 14 -1.65 -19.65 23.52
N SER A 15 -0.69 -18.77 23.86
CA SER A 15 -0.16 -17.79 22.92
C SER A 15 0.82 -18.45 21.94
N ILE A 16 0.99 -17.83 20.77
CA ILE A 16 1.89 -18.31 19.72
C ILE A 16 3.01 -17.27 19.55
N THR A 17 4.26 -17.68 19.80
CA THR A 17 5.42 -16.87 19.46
C THR A 17 5.82 -17.15 18.01
N SER A 18 5.76 -16.13 17.17
CA SER A 18 6.26 -16.22 15.80
C SER A 18 7.79 -16.30 15.81
N VAL A 19 8.34 -17.38 15.24
CA VAL A 19 9.78 -17.47 15.01
C VAL A 19 10.23 -16.43 13.98
N PRO A 20 11.43 -15.82 14.12
CA PRO A 20 11.93 -14.85 13.16
C PRO A 20 11.95 -15.44 11.75
N THR A 21 11.25 -14.80 10.82
CA THR A 21 11.22 -15.23 9.42
C THR A 21 12.58 -15.00 8.77
N ARG A 22 12.99 -15.90 7.85
CA ARG A 22 14.20 -15.72 7.04
C ARG A 22 14.16 -14.44 6.20
N PHE A 23 12.97 -13.99 5.83
CA PHE A 23 12.76 -12.81 5.02
C PHE A 23 12.45 -11.58 5.89
N PRO A 24 12.96 -10.39 5.50
CA PRO A 24 12.72 -9.16 6.23
C PRO A 24 11.33 -8.57 5.94
N TYR A 25 10.96 -7.59 6.75
CA TYR A 25 9.89 -6.65 6.42
C TYR A 25 10.51 -5.41 5.77
N VAL A 26 9.93 -4.94 4.67
CA VAL A 26 10.48 -3.87 3.83
C VAL A 26 9.55 -2.66 3.79
N PRO A 27 10.09 -1.43 3.83
CA PRO A 27 9.29 -0.22 3.67
C PRO A 27 8.70 -0.14 2.27
N ALA A 28 7.71 0.73 2.09
CA ALA A 28 7.22 1.06 0.76
C ALA A 28 8.31 1.80 -0.04
N THR A 29 8.28 1.65 -1.36
CA THR A 29 9.27 2.16 -2.31
C THR A 29 8.67 3.36 -3.06
N PRO A 30 8.81 4.60 -2.56
CA PRO A 30 8.18 5.77 -3.18
C PRO A 30 8.84 6.16 -4.50
N GLU A 31 10.13 5.88 -4.65
CA GLU A 31 10.92 6.24 -5.82
C GLU A 31 11.18 5.02 -6.70
N PRO A 32 10.89 5.09 -8.00
CA PRO A 32 11.12 3.97 -8.89
C PRO A 32 12.61 3.79 -9.21
N SER A 33 13.02 2.55 -9.45
CA SER A 33 14.38 2.24 -9.91
C SER A 33 14.35 1.55 -11.28
N PRO A 34 15.47 1.55 -12.04
CA PRO A 34 15.54 0.81 -13.30
C PRO A 34 15.20 -0.68 -13.16
N GLN A 35 15.48 -1.27 -12.00
CA GLN A 35 15.22 -2.67 -11.70
C GLN A 35 13.76 -2.91 -11.23
N ASN A 36 13.14 -1.90 -10.63
CA ASN A 36 11.75 -1.96 -10.15
C ASN A 36 11.00 -0.68 -10.55
N PRO A 37 10.39 -0.65 -11.75
CA PRO A 37 9.61 0.48 -12.25
C PRO A 37 8.20 0.53 -11.61
N VAL A 38 8.05 0.11 -10.37
CA VAL A 38 6.80 0.16 -9.61
C VAL A 38 7.04 0.98 -8.36
N VAL A 39 6.23 2.01 -8.16
CA VAL A 39 6.21 2.76 -6.91
C VAL A 39 5.20 2.14 -5.98
N SER A 40 5.51 2.13 -4.68
CA SER A 40 4.58 1.69 -3.66
C SER A 40 4.43 2.68 -2.52
N LYS A 41 3.23 2.72 -1.96
CA LYS A 41 2.86 3.64 -0.88
C LYS A 41 1.86 3.02 0.06
N ASP A 42 2.08 3.23 1.36
CA ASP A 42 1.15 2.78 2.39
C ASP A 42 0.06 3.82 2.64
N ILE A 43 -1.18 3.35 2.67
CA ILE A 43 -2.38 4.16 2.90
C ILE A 43 -3.18 3.55 4.04
N THR A 44 -3.51 4.38 5.02
CA THR A 44 -4.40 3.97 6.11
C THR A 44 -5.83 3.89 5.60
N VAL A 45 -6.46 2.71 5.76
CA VAL A 45 -7.84 2.47 5.36
C VAL A 45 -8.80 2.78 6.52
N ASN A 46 -8.47 2.29 7.71
CA ASN A 46 -9.27 2.54 8.91
C ASN A 46 -8.36 2.63 10.13
N ARG A 47 -8.37 3.81 10.77
CA ARG A 47 -7.56 4.07 11.97
C ARG A 47 -8.06 3.32 13.20
N SER A 48 -9.37 3.16 13.38
CA SER A 48 -9.92 2.50 14.57
C SER A 48 -9.65 0.99 14.58
N LYS A 49 -9.56 0.38 13.39
CA LYS A 49 -9.19 -1.03 13.21
C LYS A 49 -7.71 -1.25 12.92
N SER A 50 -6.90 -0.18 12.92
CA SER A 50 -5.49 -0.21 12.51
C SER A 50 -5.26 -0.95 11.18
N THR A 51 -6.19 -0.81 10.23
CA THR A 51 -6.07 -1.43 8.89
C THR A 51 -5.47 -0.44 7.92
N TRP A 52 -4.52 -0.92 7.12
CA TRP A 52 -3.84 -0.16 6.10
C TRP A 52 -3.63 -1.05 4.87
N MET A 53 -3.26 -0.44 3.76
CA MET A 53 -2.95 -1.15 2.52
C MET A 53 -1.71 -0.55 1.88
N ARG A 54 -0.97 -1.35 1.14
CA ARG A 54 0.11 -0.87 0.27
C ARG A 54 -0.38 -0.89 -1.15
N LEU A 55 -0.39 0.28 -1.78
CA LEU A 55 -0.64 0.41 -3.21
C LEU A 55 0.66 0.26 -3.97
N TYR A 56 0.57 -0.33 -5.16
CA TYR A 56 1.66 -0.56 -6.11
C TYR A 56 1.20 -0.03 -7.46
N VAL A 57 1.93 0.92 -8.02
CA VAL A 57 1.58 1.59 -9.27
C VAL A 57 2.77 1.51 -10.23
N PRO A 58 2.60 0.95 -11.43
CA PRO A 58 3.66 0.94 -12.43
C PRO A 58 3.94 2.37 -12.93
N THR A 59 5.21 2.75 -13.06
CA THR A 59 5.61 4.09 -13.49
C THR A 59 5.17 4.45 -14.90
N ALA A 60 5.00 3.45 -15.77
CA ALA A 60 4.43 3.62 -17.10
C ALA A 60 3.06 4.34 -17.04
N ALA A 61 2.26 4.06 -16.01
CA ALA A 61 0.96 4.69 -15.77
C ALA A 61 1.05 6.13 -15.24
N LEU A 62 2.17 6.49 -14.62
CA LEU A 62 2.40 7.83 -14.07
C LEU A 62 2.97 8.79 -15.12
N ASN A 63 3.76 8.26 -16.06
CA ASN A 63 4.48 9.05 -17.06
C ASN A 63 3.72 9.16 -18.39
N GLY A 64 2.81 8.23 -18.69
CA GLY A 64 1.98 8.28 -19.88
C GLY A 64 0.91 9.36 -19.74
N GLY A 65 0.97 10.42 -20.56
CA GLY A 65 -0.10 11.44 -20.64
C GLY A 65 -1.46 10.93 -21.13
N SER A 66 -1.64 9.60 -21.24
CA SER A 66 -2.91 8.96 -21.58
C SER A 66 -3.71 8.73 -20.29
N SER A 67 -4.98 9.17 -20.30
CA SER A 67 -5.93 8.93 -19.20
C SER A 67 -6.48 7.49 -19.22
N GLU A 68 -5.64 6.51 -19.55
CA GLU A 68 -6.04 5.12 -19.60
C GLU A 68 -6.19 4.58 -18.17
N LYS A 69 -7.37 4.02 -17.90
CA LYS A 69 -7.68 3.43 -16.60
C LYS A 69 -7.01 2.06 -16.53
N LEU A 70 -6.12 1.89 -15.55
CA LEU A 70 -5.57 0.59 -15.25
C LEU A 70 -6.54 -0.28 -14.43
N PRO A 71 -6.51 -1.61 -14.61
CA PRO A 71 -7.22 -2.51 -13.71
C PRO A 71 -6.63 -2.42 -12.30
N LEU A 72 -7.52 -2.57 -11.30
CA LEU A 72 -7.16 -2.64 -9.88
C LEU A 72 -7.28 -4.08 -9.40
N VAL A 73 -6.20 -4.62 -8.86
CA VAL A 73 -6.15 -5.96 -8.25
C VAL A 73 -6.00 -5.81 -6.74
N VAL A 74 -6.98 -6.29 -5.98
CA VAL A 74 -6.89 -6.34 -4.52
C VAL A 74 -6.28 -7.67 -4.11
N TYR A 75 -5.12 -7.61 -3.48
CA TYR A 75 -4.34 -8.76 -3.04
C TYR A 75 -4.46 -8.96 -1.53
N TYR A 76 -4.73 -10.20 -1.14
CA TYR A 76 -4.70 -10.64 0.25
C TYR A 76 -3.53 -11.62 0.40
N HIS A 77 -2.64 -11.33 1.35
CA HIS A 77 -1.46 -12.15 1.55
C HIS A 77 -1.81 -13.52 2.16
N GLY A 78 -0.98 -14.52 1.87
CA GLY A 78 -1.07 -15.86 2.48
C GLY A 78 -0.57 -15.89 3.93
N GLY A 79 -0.34 -17.09 4.47
CA GLY A 79 0.10 -17.28 5.87
C GLY A 79 -0.98 -17.78 6.82
N GLY A 80 -2.03 -18.41 6.28
CA GLY A 80 -3.06 -19.10 7.07
C GLY A 80 -3.83 -18.20 8.03
N PHE A 81 -3.92 -16.89 7.73
CA PHE A 81 -4.51 -15.85 8.59
C PHE A 81 -3.79 -15.61 9.92
N ALA A 82 -2.67 -16.29 10.17
CA ALA A 82 -1.91 -16.21 11.41
C ALA A 82 -0.55 -15.52 11.22
N THR A 83 0.04 -15.60 10.03
CA THR A 83 1.37 -15.07 9.73
C THR A 83 1.39 -14.21 8.47
N GLY A 84 2.42 -13.37 8.35
CA GLY A 84 2.60 -12.46 7.22
C GLY A 84 1.97 -11.09 7.44
N SER A 85 2.45 -10.12 6.66
CA SER A 85 1.96 -8.75 6.64
C SER A 85 2.23 -8.15 5.26
N VAL A 86 1.62 -7.01 4.96
CA VAL A 86 1.76 -6.29 3.68
C VAL A 86 3.20 -5.83 3.42
N ASP A 87 3.96 -5.57 4.47
CA ASP A 87 5.38 -5.21 4.42
C ASP A 87 6.32 -6.43 4.39
N PHE A 88 5.81 -7.66 4.43
CA PHE A 88 6.66 -8.86 4.35
C PHE A 88 7.25 -9.00 2.94
N TYR A 89 8.57 -9.17 2.85
CA TYR A 89 9.32 -9.10 1.59
C TYR A 89 8.74 -9.99 0.46
N PRO A 90 8.39 -11.28 0.67
CA PRO A 90 7.83 -12.11 -0.39
C PRO A 90 6.50 -11.58 -0.96
N HIS A 91 5.64 -11.01 -0.11
CA HIS A 91 4.38 -10.40 -0.58
C HIS A 91 4.64 -9.09 -1.31
N HIS A 92 5.61 -8.31 -0.82
CA HIS A 92 6.00 -7.07 -1.46
C HIS A 92 6.60 -7.29 -2.84
N ASP A 93 7.53 -8.24 -2.97
CA ASP A 93 8.19 -8.58 -4.23
C ASP A 93 7.21 -9.16 -5.25
N PHE A 94 6.30 -10.04 -4.81
CA PHE A 94 5.21 -10.55 -5.64
C PHE A 94 4.33 -9.42 -6.20
N CYS A 95 3.90 -8.48 -5.36
CA CYS A 95 3.05 -7.37 -5.82
C CYS A 95 3.78 -6.43 -6.78
N ASN A 96 5.07 -6.17 -6.56
CA ASN A 96 5.90 -5.39 -7.50
C ASN A 96 5.98 -6.09 -8.86
N LEU A 97 6.31 -7.38 -8.87
CA LEU A 97 6.43 -8.16 -10.09
C LEU A 97 5.10 -8.15 -10.86
N MET A 98 3.99 -8.45 -10.21
CA MET A 98 2.69 -8.54 -10.86
C MET A 98 2.19 -7.18 -11.36
N ALA A 99 2.40 -6.09 -10.61
CA ALA A 99 2.05 -4.75 -11.04
C ALA A 99 2.82 -4.34 -12.31
N ARG A 100 4.09 -4.75 -12.40
CA ARG A 100 4.94 -4.52 -13.58
C ARG A 100 4.48 -5.35 -14.78
N GLU A 101 4.34 -6.67 -14.61
CA GLU A 101 4.06 -7.59 -15.73
C GLU A 101 2.64 -7.40 -16.30
N LEU A 102 1.66 -7.11 -15.45
CA LEU A 102 0.27 -6.95 -15.88
C LEU A 102 -0.12 -5.51 -16.22
N ASN A 103 0.79 -4.55 -16.02
CA ASN A 103 0.50 -3.12 -16.09
C ASN A 103 -0.80 -2.77 -15.33
N ALA A 104 -0.85 -3.16 -14.06
CA ALA A 104 -2.04 -3.05 -13.22
C ALA A 104 -1.69 -2.44 -11.87
N VAL A 105 -2.66 -1.78 -11.25
CA VAL A 105 -2.51 -1.28 -9.88
C VAL A 105 -2.80 -2.42 -8.93
N PHE A 106 -1.86 -2.71 -8.03
CA PHE A 106 -2.06 -3.70 -6.97
C PHE A 106 -2.31 -3.00 -5.63
N ALA A 107 -3.27 -3.51 -4.87
CA ALA A 107 -3.58 -3.05 -3.52
C ALA A 107 -3.47 -4.22 -2.55
N SER A 108 -2.39 -4.27 -1.78
CA SER A 108 -2.17 -5.33 -0.78
C SER A 108 -2.78 -4.91 0.56
N HIS A 109 -3.75 -5.69 1.06
CA HIS A 109 -4.51 -5.37 2.26
C HIS A 109 -3.85 -5.92 3.53
N SER A 110 -3.75 -5.10 4.59
CA SER A 110 -3.30 -5.52 5.92
C SER A 110 -4.50 -5.89 6.80
N PRO A 111 -4.60 -7.16 7.24
CA PRO A 111 -5.62 -7.59 8.18
C PRO A 111 -5.28 -7.07 9.59
N GLY A 112 -5.50 -5.77 9.83
CA GLY A 112 -5.51 -5.12 11.15
C GLY A 112 -4.25 -5.34 12.00
N GLY A 113 -3.39 -4.32 12.12
CA GLY A 113 -2.18 -4.42 12.93
C GLY A 113 -1.41 -3.11 12.99
N VAL A 114 -0.35 -3.06 13.79
CA VAL A 114 0.50 -1.87 13.87
C VAL A 114 1.20 -1.69 12.53
N GLN A 115 0.83 -0.63 11.80
CA GLN A 115 1.60 -0.16 10.66
C GLN A 115 2.99 0.23 11.16
N ARG A 116 4.01 -0.56 10.82
CA ARG A 116 5.40 -0.26 11.18
C ARG A 116 5.82 0.96 10.35
N ARG A 117 5.76 2.14 10.96
CA ARG A 117 6.14 3.40 10.32
C ARG A 117 7.56 3.25 9.78
N SER A 118 7.74 3.50 8.48
CA SER A 118 9.05 3.80 7.92
C SER A 118 9.65 4.94 8.73
N GLY A 119 10.83 4.71 9.32
CA GLY A 119 11.46 5.64 10.25
C GLY A 119 11.73 6.99 9.63
N CYS A 120 10.96 8.00 10.02
CA CYS A 120 11.48 9.35 10.21
C CYS A 120 11.73 9.51 11.71
N SER A 121 12.95 9.89 12.07
CA SER A 121 13.33 10.13 13.46
C SER A 121 12.44 11.22 14.08
N GLY A 122 11.96 10.95 15.30
CA GLY A 122 11.53 11.95 16.28
C GLY A 122 10.46 12.97 15.87
N SER A 123 9.19 12.68 16.14
CA SER A 123 8.32 13.63 16.86
C SER A 123 7.02 12.95 17.29
N ARG A 124 6.74 12.98 18.59
CA ARG A 124 5.36 12.94 19.09
C ARG A 124 4.65 14.13 18.44
N GLN A 125 3.63 13.88 17.62
CA GLN A 125 2.74 14.93 17.20
C GLN A 125 1.39 14.69 17.86
N SER A 126 1.12 15.56 18.84
CA SER A 126 -0.21 15.90 19.30
C SER A 126 -1.09 16.31 18.11
N SER A 127 -2.38 16.14 18.30
CA SER A 127 -3.46 16.56 17.39
C SER A 127 -3.18 17.89 16.69
N SER A 128 -3.00 17.85 15.38
CA SER A 128 -3.28 18.99 14.50
C SER A 128 -3.73 18.47 13.14
N SER A 129 -4.82 19.07 12.66
CA SER A 129 -5.41 18.89 11.34
C SER A 129 -4.38 19.22 10.26
N VAL A 130 -3.98 18.22 9.47
CA VAL A 130 -3.10 18.41 8.31
C VAL A 130 -3.97 18.52 7.06
N THR A 131 -3.97 19.72 6.47
CA THR A 131 -4.57 20.06 5.18
C THR A 131 -3.70 19.49 4.05
N TYR A 132 -4.32 18.89 3.03
CA TYR A 132 -3.63 18.36 1.84
C TYR A 132 -3.70 19.37 0.68
N PRO A 133 -2.58 19.97 0.21
CA PRO A 133 -2.62 21.04 -0.80
C PRO A 133 -2.60 20.55 -2.26
N TRP A 134 -3.13 19.37 -2.58
CA TRP A 134 -3.12 18.83 -3.96
C TRP A 134 -4.43 18.21 -4.43
N ILE A 135 -5.53 18.42 -3.71
CA ILE A 135 -6.87 18.07 -4.21
C ILE A 135 -7.64 19.39 -4.41
N ASP A 136 -7.32 20.09 -5.50
CA ASP A 136 -8.23 21.09 -6.08
C ASP A 136 -9.04 20.40 -7.17
N LEU A 137 -10.14 19.75 -6.76
CA LEU A 137 -11.25 19.48 -7.66
C LEU A 137 -12.22 20.65 -7.56
N THR A 138 -12.01 21.68 -8.37
CA THR A 138 -13.04 22.70 -8.63
C THR A 138 -14.09 22.11 -9.56
N PRO A 139 -15.38 22.06 -9.19
CA PRO A 139 -16.42 21.77 -10.16
C PRO A 139 -16.75 23.05 -10.94
N ALA A 140 -16.52 23.02 -12.25
CA ALA A 140 -17.00 24.05 -13.17
C ALA A 140 -18.54 24.06 -13.17
N VAL A 141 -19.14 25.07 -12.54
CA VAL A 141 -20.58 25.34 -12.62
C VAL A 141 -20.89 25.95 -13.98
N LEU A 142 -21.52 25.15 -14.84
CA LEU A 142 -22.12 25.54 -16.11
C LEU A 142 -23.27 26.54 -15.87
N ARG A 143 -23.04 27.85 -16.05
CA ARG A 143 -24.09 28.86 -16.10
C ARG A 143 -24.70 28.93 -17.50
N ARG A 144 -26.01 28.67 -17.58
CA ARG A 144 -26.83 28.76 -18.80
C ARG A 144 -26.97 30.21 -19.28
N ARG A 145 -27.15 30.32 -20.60
CA ARG A 145 -27.41 31.48 -21.45
C ARG A 145 -28.51 32.43 -20.94
N GLY A 146 -28.37 33.71 -21.26
CA GLY A 146 -29.51 34.62 -21.42
C GLY A 146 -29.14 36.10 -21.40
N ALA A 147 -29.12 36.74 -22.57
CA ALA A 147 -29.75 38.04 -22.87
C ALA A 147 -29.00 38.76 -24.01
N LEU A 148 -29.60 38.68 -25.20
CA LEU A 148 -29.38 39.58 -26.33
C LEU A 148 -30.13 40.89 -26.04
N ARG A 149 -29.50 42.05 -26.22
CA ARG A 149 -30.20 43.31 -26.49
C ARG A 149 -29.54 44.00 -27.68
N VAL A 150 -30.38 44.33 -28.65
CA VAL A 150 -30.14 45.30 -29.73
C VAL A 150 -30.53 46.68 -29.20
#